data_AF-A0A2T7DGC2-F1
#
_entry.id   AF-A0A2T7DGC2-F1
#
_cell.length_a   1.000
_cell.length_b   1.000
_cell.length_c   1.000
_cell.angle_alpha   90.00
_cell.angle_beta   90.00
_cell.angle_gamma   90.00
#
_symmetry.space_group_name_H-M   'P 1'
#
loop_
_entity.id
_entity.type
_entity.pdbx_description
1 polymer ?
#
loop_
_entity_poly.entity_id
_entity_poly.type
_entity_poly.pdbx_seq_one_letter_code
_entity_poly.pdbx_strand_id
1 'polypeptide(L)'
;MSSTRDLAIASISAAAGAVAAAAALRFLSCCRTSSVRPQNLSLAANGSASERPLGQSPFNPAKREGYISWDDYFMAIAFLSAERSKDPNRQVGACLVSQEGIILGIGYNGFPRGCSDDKLPWAKKSANGDPLETKFPYVVHAEVNAILNTNHASAAGQKLYVTMFPCNECAKIIIQAYLRSSILSRKGSTTQLMSMSPLTSCYRWLVSRSGSISPR
;
A
#
# COMPACT_ATOMS: atom_id res chain seq x y z
N MET A 1 -12.67 -34.96 -63.36
CA MET A 1 -11.24 -35.03 -62.97
C MET A 1 -10.96 -33.84 -62.07
N SER A 2 -10.95 -34.04 -60.75
CA SER A 2 -10.61 -32.99 -59.79
C SER A 2 -9.12 -32.66 -59.92
N SER A 3 -8.79 -31.37 -60.00
CA SER A 3 -7.44 -30.89 -60.26
C SER A 3 -6.56 -31.10 -59.03
N THR A 4 -5.31 -31.51 -59.22
CA THR A 4 -4.30 -31.72 -58.17
C THR A 4 -4.09 -30.52 -57.25
N ARG A 5 -4.52 -29.32 -57.67
CA ARG A 5 -4.50 -28.09 -56.88
C ARG A 5 -5.59 -28.05 -55.80
N ASP A 6 -6.75 -28.64 -56.03
CA ASP A 6 -7.88 -28.60 -55.11
C ASP A 6 -7.66 -29.53 -53.90
N LEU A 7 -7.00 -30.67 -54.14
CA LEU A 7 -6.56 -31.61 -53.10
C LEU A 7 -5.44 -31.03 -52.22
N ALA A 8 -4.56 -30.19 -52.78
CA ALA A 8 -3.50 -29.53 -52.02
C ALA A 8 -4.04 -28.41 -51.13
N ILE A 9 -5.04 -27.64 -51.60
CA ILE A 9 -5.66 -26.58 -50.80
C ILE A 9 -6.48 -27.18 -49.64
N ALA A 10 -7.21 -28.26 -49.88
CA ALA A 10 -7.98 -28.95 -48.85
C ALA A 10 -7.10 -29.59 -47.74
N SER A 11 -5.90 -30.06 -48.09
CA SER A 11 -4.97 -30.65 -47.12
C SER A 11 -4.26 -29.61 -46.26
N ILE A 12 -3.93 -28.45 -46.84
CA ILE A 12 -3.32 -27.32 -46.09
C ILE A 12 -4.33 -26.72 -45.11
N SER A 13 -5.60 -26.57 -45.51
CA SER A 13 -6.64 -26.03 -44.61
C SER A 13 -6.96 -26.97 -43.45
N ALA A 14 -6.95 -28.29 -43.69
CA ALA A 14 -7.12 -29.29 -42.63
C ALA A 14 -5.95 -29.30 -41.64
N ALA A 15 -4.71 -29.16 -42.13
CA ALA A 15 -3.52 -29.10 -41.29
C ALA A 15 -3.47 -27.82 -40.43
N ALA A 16 -3.82 -26.66 -41.00
CA ALA A 16 -3.89 -25.40 -40.26
C ALA A 16 -4.99 -25.42 -39.18
N GLY A 17 -6.15 -26.01 -39.47
CA GLY A 17 -7.24 -26.17 -38.52
C GLY A 17 -6.86 -27.06 -37.32
N ALA A 18 -6.13 -28.15 -37.57
CA ALA A 18 -5.67 -29.06 -36.52
C ALA A 18 -4.63 -28.41 -35.58
N VAL A 19 -3.73 -27.58 -36.12
CA VAL A 19 -2.73 -26.86 -35.32
C VAL A 19 -3.37 -25.76 -34.47
N ALA A 20 -4.38 -25.05 -35.00
CA ALA A 20 -5.13 -24.04 -34.25
C ALA A 20 -5.93 -24.65 -33.09
N ALA A 21 -6.57 -25.81 -33.30
CA ALA A 21 -7.30 -26.52 -32.25
C ALA A 21 -6.37 -27.08 -31.14
N ALA A 22 -5.18 -27.58 -31.51
CA ALA A 22 -4.20 -28.06 -30.54
C ALA A 22 -3.57 -26.93 -29.69
N ALA A 23 -3.38 -25.74 -30.27
CA ALA A 23 -2.92 -24.55 -29.55
C ALA A 23 -3.99 -24.03 -28.56
N ALA A 24 -5.27 -24.03 -28.96
CA ALA A 24 -6.39 -23.64 -28.10
C ALA A 24 -6.59 -24.61 -26.92
N LEU A 25 -6.45 -25.92 -27.14
CA LEU A 25 -6.53 -26.93 -26.08
C LEU A 25 -5.34 -26.85 -25.09
N ARG A 26 -4.15 -26.46 -25.55
CA ARG A 26 -3.00 -26.19 -24.67
C ARG A 26 -3.16 -24.90 -23.85
N PHE A 27 -3.85 -23.89 -24.40
CA PHE A 27 -4.17 -22.65 -23.67
C PHE A 27 -5.20 -22.90 -22.56
N LEU A 28 -6.21 -23.73 -22.82
CA LEU A 28 -7.23 -24.10 -21.83
C LEU A 28 -6.72 -25.06 -20.75
N SER A 29 -5.74 -25.91 -21.08
CA SER A 29 -5.16 -26.86 -20.11
C SER A 29 -4.11 -26.24 -19.16
N CYS A 30 -3.65 -25.00 -19.42
CA CYS A 30 -2.77 -24.26 -18.51
C CYS A 30 -3.56 -23.43 -17.47
N CYS A 31 -4.88 -23.26 -17.66
CA CYS A 31 -5.80 -22.83 -16.60
C CYS A 31 -6.09 -23.98 -15.61
N ARG A 32 -5.06 -24.75 -15.23
CA ARG A 32 -5.10 -25.45 -13.95
C ARG A 32 -5.04 -24.37 -12.89
N THR A 33 -6.11 -24.30 -12.11
CA THR A 33 -6.18 -23.56 -10.87
C THR A 33 -4.89 -23.80 -10.07
N SER A 34 -3.98 -22.83 -10.10
CA SER A 34 -3.01 -22.68 -9.03
C SER A 34 -3.85 -22.37 -7.80
N SER A 35 -4.21 -23.41 -7.05
CA SER A 35 -4.68 -23.31 -5.69
C SER A 35 -3.54 -22.70 -4.88
N VAL A 36 -3.41 -21.38 -4.94
CA VAL A 36 -2.58 -20.62 -4.02
C VAL A 36 -3.20 -20.85 -2.66
N ARG A 37 -2.57 -21.76 -1.91
CA ARG A 37 -2.85 -21.97 -0.50
C ARG A 37 -2.61 -20.62 0.18
N PRO A 38 -3.63 -19.97 0.78
CA PRO A 38 -3.38 -18.74 1.51
C PRO A 38 -2.40 -19.08 2.63
N GLN A 39 -1.21 -18.48 2.56
CA GLN A 39 -0.30 -18.51 3.70
C GLN A 39 -1.03 -17.77 4.82
N ASN A 40 -1.21 -18.50 5.93
CA ASN A 40 -1.84 -18.02 7.15
C ASN A 40 -1.33 -16.62 7.49
N LEU A 41 -2.16 -15.62 7.20
CA LEU A 41 -2.10 -14.35 7.88
C LEU A 41 -2.56 -14.66 9.31
N SER A 42 -1.60 -14.98 10.18
CA SER A 42 -1.81 -15.05 11.62
C SER A 42 -2.10 -13.63 12.10
N LEU A 43 -3.33 -13.16 11.86
CA LEU A 43 -4.00 -12.17 12.69
C LEU A 43 -3.95 -12.77 14.09
N ALA A 44 -3.07 -12.22 14.93
CA ALA A 44 -2.99 -12.58 16.33
C ALA A 44 -4.41 -12.59 16.89
N ALA A 45 -4.80 -13.75 17.43
CA ALA A 45 -6.11 -14.02 17.97
C ALA A 45 -6.46 -12.96 19.01
N ASN A 46 -7.29 -12.00 18.62
CA ASN A 46 -8.05 -11.16 19.53
C ASN A 46 -9.47 -11.08 18.96
N GLY A 47 -10.34 -11.88 19.55
CA GLY A 47 -11.72 -12.06 19.14
C GLY A 47 -11.93 -13.47 18.62
N SER A 48 -12.39 -14.37 19.49
CA SER A 48 -13.16 -15.53 19.04
C SER A 48 -14.21 -15.04 18.04
N ALA A 49 -14.46 -15.82 16.99
CA ALA A 49 -15.63 -15.63 16.15
C ALA A 49 -16.87 -15.84 17.03
N SER A 50 -17.25 -14.77 17.75
CA SER A 50 -18.50 -14.69 18.47
C SER A 50 -19.59 -14.88 17.43
N GLU A 51 -20.43 -15.88 17.63
CA GLU A 51 -21.64 -16.07 16.85
C GLU A 51 -22.31 -14.70 16.64
N ARG A 52 -22.72 -14.39 15.40
CA ARG A 52 -23.47 -13.16 15.13
C ARG A 52 -24.63 -13.13 16.12
N PRO A 53 -24.72 -12.14 17.03
CA PRO A 53 -25.80 -12.11 18.00
C PRO A 53 -27.11 -12.17 17.26
N LEU A 54 -28.02 -13.04 17.73
CA LEU A 54 -29.42 -13.05 17.29
C LEU A 54 -29.90 -11.60 17.21
N GLY A 55 -30.51 -11.24 16.07
CA GLY A 55 -30.77 -9.86 15.65
C GLY A 55 -31.22 -8.98 16.82
N GLN A 56 -30.42 -7.96 17.12
CA GLN A 56 -30.71 -7.03 18.21
C GLN A 56 -32.10 -6.40 17.99
N SER A 57 -32.85 -6.24 19.08
CA SER A 57 -34.18 -5.62 19.01
C SER A 57 -34.10 -4.24 18.33
N PRO A 58 -34.96 -3.94 17.35
CA PRO A 58 -34.99 -2.65 16.67
C PRO A 58 -35.39 -1.49 17.60
N PHE A 59 -35.85 -1.79 18.82
CA PHE A 59 -36.21 -0.81 19.85
C PHE A 59 -35.13 -0.61 20.91
N ASN A 60 -33.98 -1.28 20.82
CA ASN A 60 -32.91 -1.12 21.79
C ASN A 60 -32.19 0.24 21.58
N PRO A 61 -32.21 1.18 22.55
CA PRO A 61 -31.55 2.48 22.41
C PRO A 61 -30.03 2.42 22.66
N ALA A 62 -29.49 1.27 23.07
CA ALA A 62 -28.07 1.15 23.40
C ALA A 62 -27.17 1.20 22.15
N LYS A 63 -25.99 1.80 22.30
CA LYS A 63 -24.95 1.76 21.26
C LYS A 63 -24.44 0.32 21.07
N ARG A 64 -23.94 0.03 19.87
CA ARG A 64 -23.25 -1.24 19.61
C ARG A 64 -22.02 -1.36 20.53
N GLU A 65 -21.77 -2.55 21.06
CA GLU A 65 -20.53 -2.88 21.76
C GLU A 65 -19.43 -3.36 20.80
N GLY A 66 -18.17 -3.18 21.17
CA GLY A 66 -17.02 -3.62 20.37
C GLY A 66 -16.88 -2.91 19.02
N TYR A 67 -17.21 -1.62 18.94
CA TYR A 67 -16.85 -0.80 17.78
C TYR A 67 -15.39 -0.37 17.85
N ILE A 68 -14.80 -0.13 16.67
CA ILE A 68 -13.40 0.25 16.55
C ILE A 68 -13.18 1.65 17.14
N SER A 69 -12.02 1.85 17.77
CA SER A 69 -11.60 3.17 18.22
C SER A 69 -11.24 4.07 17.03
N TRP A 70 -11.18 5.39 17.24
CA TRP A 70 -10.75 6.33 16.21
C TRP A 70 -9.32 6.07 15.74
N ASP A 71 -8.39 5.81 16.66
CA ASP A 71 -7.01 5.53 16.31
C ASP A 71 -6.87 4.22 15.51
N ASP A 72 -7.62 3.17 15.89
CA ASP A 72 -7.66 1.92 15.13
C ASP A 72 -8.27 2.12 13.74
N TYR A 73 -9.32 2.95 13.64
CA TYR A 73 -9.94 3.29 12.36
C TYR A 73 -8.97 3.99 11.42
N PHE A 74 -8.30 5.07 11.86
CA PHE A 74 -7.35 5.80 11.02
C PHE A 74 -6.09 4.98 10.69
N MET A 75 -5.63 4.15 11.63
CA MET A 75 -4.55 3.21 11.36
C MET A 75 -4.97 2.14 10.34
N ALA A 76 -6.20 1.62 10.43
CA ALA A 76 -6.74 0.68 9.45
C ALA A 76 -6.83 1.31 8.05
N ILE A 77 -7.21 2.59 7.94
CA ILE A 77 -7.19 3.32 6.67
C ILE A 77 -5.76 3.46 6.13
N ALA A 78 -4.77 3.73 6.99
CA ALA A 78 -3.38 3.79 6.57
C ALA A 78 -2.90 2.43 6.03
N PHE A 79 -3.23 1.32 6.71
CA PHE A 79 -2.93 -0.03 6.20
C PHE A 79 -3.66 -0.34 4.89
N LEU A 80 -4.95 -0.01 4.79
CA LEU A 80 -5.72 -0.19 3.56
C LEU A 80 -5.16 0.63 2.41
N SER A 81 -4.67 1.84 2.69
CA SER A 81 -4.01 2.69 1.70
C SER A 81 -2.69 2.08 1.24
N ALA A 82 -1.94 1.42 2.13
CA ALA A 82 -0.70 0.73 1.77
C ALA A 82 -0.91 -0.35 0.70
N GLU A 83 -2.06 -1.05 0.71
CA GLU A 83 -2.43 -2.06 -0.30
C GLU A 83 -2.56 -1.48 -1.73
N ARG A 84 -2.60 -0.15 -1.89
CA ARG A 84 -2.54 0.49 -3.21
C ARG A 84 -1.13 0.59 -3.77
N SER A 85 -0.09 0.46 -2.95
CA SER A 85 1.31 0.55 -3.38
C SER A 85 1.67 -0.58 -4.34
N LYS A 86 2.40 -0.23 -5.40
CA LYS A 86 2.93 -1.16 -6.38
C LYS A 86 4.36 -1.60 -6.07
N ASP A 87 4.94 -1.12 -4.97
CA ASP A 87 6.28 -1.52 -4.55
C ASP A 87 6.26 -3.00 -4.13
N PRO A 88 7.01 -3.89 -4.81
CA PRO A 88 6.98 -5.32 -4.50
C PRO A 88 7.67 -5.66 -3.18
N ASN A 89 8.40 -4.71 -2.58
CA ASN A 89 9.21 -4.96 -1.41
C ASN A 89 8.60 -4.44 -0.11
N ARG A 90 7.89 -3.31 -0.19
CA ARG A 90 7.45 -2.58 1.00
C ARG A 90 6.29 -1.65 0.67
N GLN A 91 5.17 -1.91 1.31
CA GLN A 91 3.95 -1.14 1.18
C GLN A 91 3.79 -0.26 2.42
N VAL A 92 3.77 1.04 2.22
CA VAL A 92 3.58 2.05 3.26
C VAL A 92 2.34 2.85 2.93
N GLY A 93 1.53 3.11 3.94
CA GLY A 93 0.36 3.97 3.82
C GLY A 93 0.32 4.99 4.94
N ALA A 94 -0.37 6.09 4.67
CA ALA A 94 -0.49 7.23 5.55
C ALA A 94 -1.91 7.81 5.50
N CYS A 95 -2.42 8.21 6.66
CA CYS A 95 -3.71 8.89 6.82
C CYS A 95 -3.50 10.14 7.68
N LEU A 96 -3.81 11.30 7.10
CA LEU A 96 -3.72 12.60 7.73
C LEU A 96 -5.10 13.05 8.18
N VAL A 97 -5.21 13.47 9.44
CA VAL A 97 -6.49 13.72 10.11
C VAL A 97 -6.44 15.04 10.87
N SER A 98 -7.55 15.79 10.81
CA SER A 98 -7.74 17.03 11.58
C SER A 98 -7.93 16.75 13.08
N GLN A 99 -7.96 17.81 13.89
CA GLN A 99 -8.25 17.67 15.32
C GLN A 99 -9.68 17.19 15.58
N GLU A 100 -10.59 17.50 14.66
CA GLU A 100 -12.01 17.12 14.67
C GLU A 100 -12.26 15.70 14.13
N GLY A 101 -11.21 14.95 13.78
CA GLY A 101 -11.34 13.59 13.26
C GLY A 101 -11.73 13.50 11.78
N ILE A 102 -11.54 14.58 11.02
CA ILE A 102 -11.83 14.60 9.58
C ILE A 102 -10.58 14.16 8.81
N ILE A 103 -10.73 13.22 7.89
CA ILE A 103 -9.65 12.81 7.00
C ILE A 103 -9.35 13.95 6.03
N LEU A 104 -8.13 14.47 6.09
CA LEU A 104 -7.66 15.59 5.29
C LEU A 104 -6.94 15.10 4.03
N GLY A 105 -6.20 14.00 4.15
CA GLY A 105 -5.41 13.43 3.07
C GLY A 105 -5.04 11.97 3.35
N ILE A 106 -4.88 11.19 2.29
CA ILE A 106 -4.42 9.79 2.35
C ILE A 106 -3.32 9.59 1.32
N GLY A 107 -2.37 8.71 1.63
CA GLY A 107 -1.21 8.47 0.79
C GLY A 107 -0.69 7.04 0.90
N TYR A 108 0.02 6.62 -0.13
CA TYR A 108 0.79 5.39 -0.18
C TYR A 108 2.09 5.65 -0.96
N ASN A 109 3.10 4.80 -0.78
CA ASN A 109 4.35 4.96 -1.54
C ASN A 109 4.17 4.53 -3.00
N GLY A 110 4.61 5.38 -3.93
CA GLY A 110 4.44 5.19 -5.36
C GLY A 110 5.26 6.19 -6.18
N PHE A 111 5.30 6.03 -7.50
CA PHE A 111 5.92 7.03 -8.37
C PHE A 111 5.06 8.29 -8.49
N PRO A 112 5.61 9.42 -8.96
CA PRO A 112 4.87 10.66 -9.12
C PRO A 112 3.70 10.50 -10.08
N ARG A 113 2.67 11.33 -9.91
CA ARG A 113 1.49 11.32 -10.78
C ARG A 113 1.90 11.52 -12.24
N GLY A 114 1.36 10.69 -13.13
CA GLY A 114 1.67 10.74 -14.56
C GLY A 114 2.90 9.93 -14.98
N CYS A 115 3.70 9.44 -14.03
CA CYS A 115 4.77 8.48 -14.32
C CYS A 115 4.21 7.05 -14.37
N SER A 116 4.65 6.25 -15.34
CA SER A 116 4.22 4.85 -15.48
C SER A 116 4.98 3.94 -14.51
N ASP A 117 4.23 3.13 -13.77
CA ASP A 117 4.78 2.12 -12.87
C ASP A 117 5.41 0.91 -13.59
N ASP A 118 5.23 0.81 -14.91
CA ASP A 118 5.81 -0.25 -15.75
C ASP A 118 7.14 0.21 -16.39
N LYS A 119 7.38 1.52 -16.48
CA LYS A 119 8.58 2.10 -17.11
C LYS A 119 9.67 2.46 -16.11
N LEU A 120 9.29 2.85 -14.90
CA LEU A 120 10.25 3.20 -13.85
C LEU A 120 10.64 1.94 -13.05
N PRO A 121 11.92 1.83 -12.63
CA PRO A 121 12.40 0.62 -11.98
C PRO A 121 11.93 0.52 -10.53
N TRP A 122 11.39 -0.64 -10.16
CA TRP A 122 11.08 -0.99 -8.75
C TRP A 122 12.25 -1.63 -8.00
N ALA A 123 13.39 -1.83 -8.67
CA ALA A 123 14.55 -2.48 -8.11
C ALA A 123 15.17 -1.65 -6.96
N LYS A 124 15.72 -2.34 -5.96
CA LYS A 124 16.48 -1.71 -4.86
C LYS A 124 17.97 -1.59 -5.16
N LYS A 125 18.48 -2.39 -6.09
CA LYS A 125 19.90 -2.47 -6.42
C LYS A 125 20.04 -2.49 -7.92
N SER A 126 21.04 -1.76 -8.43
CA SER A 126 21.47 -1.82 -9.81
C SER A 126 22.52 -2.92 -9.96
N ALA A 127 22.52 -3.61 -11.10
CA ALA A 127 23.56 -4.56 -11.45
C ALA A 127 24.91 -3.86 -11.71
N ASN A 128 24.86 -2.65 -12.25
CA ASN A 128 26.03 -1.86 -12.65
C ASN A 128 26.37 -0.74 -11.65
N GLY A 129 25.60 -0.63 -10.56
CA GLY A 129 25.74 0.42 -9.55
C GLY A 129 25.11 1.76 -9.93
N ASP A 130 24.38 1.84 -11.05
CA ASP A 130 23.67 3.06 -11.47
C ASP A 130 22.44 3.32 -10.58
N PRO A 131 22.40 4.43 -9.82
CA PRO A 131 21.24 4.76 -8.99
C PRO A 131 19.92 4.91 -9.77
N LEU A 132 19.98 5.27 -11.06
CA LEU A 132 18.80 5.46 -11.91
C LEU A 132 18.12 4.15 -12.29
N GLU A 133 18.81 3.01 -12.18
CA GLU A 133 18.18 1.68 -12.31
C GLU A 133 17.46 1.24 -11.03
N THR A 134 17.44 2.09 -9.99
CA THR A 134 16.76 1.82 -8.73
C THR A 134 15.54 2.71 -8.54
N LYS A 135 14.63 2.30 -7.66
CA LYS A 135 13.41 3.05 -7.35
C LYS A 135 13.64 4.35 -6.57
N PHE A 136 14.78 4.46 -5.87
CA PHE A 136 14.99 5.49 -4.85
C PHE A 136 14.91 6.94 -5.35
N PRO A 137 15.41 7.28 -6.56
CA PRO A 137 15.26 8.64 -7.09
C PRO A 137 13.81 9.03 -7.42
N TYR A 138 12.94 8.05 -7.59
CA TYR A 138 11.61 8.26 -8.17
C TYR A 138 10.47 8.05 -7.18
N VAL A 139 10.61 7.16 -6.20
CA VAL A 139 9.51 6.84 -5.26
C VAL A 139 9.23 8.02 -4.34
N VAL A 140 7.97 8.43 -4.32
CA VAL A 140 7.43 9.35 -3.30
C VAL A 140 6.88 8.52 -2.15
N HIS A 141 7.27 8.90 -0.94
CA HIS A 141 6.83 8.24 0.29
C HIS A 141 5.36 8.51 0.60
N ALA A 142 4.74 7.61 1.37
CA ALA A 142 3.32 7.68 1.70
C ALA A 142 2.95 8.95 2.46
N GLU A 143 3.82 9.37 3.39
CA GLU A 143 3.66 10.58 4.19
C GLU A 143 3.58 11.81 3.31
N VAL A 144 4.52 11.93 2.36
CA VAL A 144 4.59 13.04 1.42
C VAL A 144 3.35 13.05 0.53
N ASN A 145 2.95 11.88 0.01
CA ASN A 145 1.73 11.77 -0.78
C ASN A 145 0.47 12.14 0.02
N ALA A 146 0.36 11.75 1.29
CA ALA A 146 -0.78 12.15 2.13
C ALA A 146 -0.86 13.67 2.31
N ILE A 147 0.29 14.33 2.51
CA ILE A 147 0.38 15.80 2.62
C ILE A 147 -0.02 16.45 1.30
N LEU A 148 0.56 16.02 0.18
CA LEU A 148 0.29 16.58 -1.15
C LEU A 148 -1.14 16.32 -1.65
N ASN A 149 -1.81 15.29 -1.13
CA ASN A 149 -3.21 14.97 -1.45
C ASN A 149 -4.23 15.71 -0.57
N THR A 150 -3.79 16.62 0.31
CA THR A 150 -4.67 17.29 1.26
C THR A 150 -5.56 18.33 0.58
N ASN A 151 -6.86 18.32 0.89
CA ASN A 151 -7.83 19.19 0.23
C ASN A 151 -7.92 20.64 0.77
N HIS A 152 -7.44 20.96 1.99
CA HIS A 152 -7.53 22.32 2.56
C HIS A 152 -6.46 22.64 3.64
N ALA A 153 -6.25 23.94 3.89
CA ALA A 153 -4.98 24.58 4.31
C ALA A 153 -4.73 24.84 5.82
N SER A 154 -5.34 24.11 6.77
CA SER A 154 -5.04 24.37 8.19
C SER A 154 -3.95 23.45 8.74
N ALA A 155 -2.71 23.89 8.73
CA ALA A 155 -1.51 23.14 9.16
C ALA A 155 -1.42 22.79 10.67
N ALA A 156 -2.23 23.40 11.55
CA ALA A 156 -1.97 23.33 12.98
C ALA A 156 -2.69 22.16 13.68
N GLY A 157 -1.92 21.34 14.41
CA GLY A 157 -2.46 20.34 15.33
C GLY A 157 -2.98 19.04 14.70
N GLN A 158 -2.63 18.76 13.45
CA GLN A 158 -3.07 17.54 12.76
C GLN A 158 -2.38 16.28 13.29
N LYS A 159 -3.04 15.13 13.09
CA LYS A 159 -2.48 13.80 13.39
C LYS A 159 -2.16 13.07 12.10
N LEU A 160 -0.99 12.44 12.05
CA LEU A 160 -0.57 11.62 10.94
C LEU A 160 -0.41 10.16 11.40
N TYR A 161 -1.22 9.27 10.83
CA TYR A 161 -1.17 7.84 11.05
C TYR A 161 -0.37 7.20 9.92
N VAL A 162 0.69 6.47 10.23
CA VAL A 162 1.58 5.85 9.25
C VAL A 162 1.83 4.39 9.58
N THR A 163 1.86 3.53 8.55
CA THR A 163 2.17 2.12 8.74
C THR A 163 3.66 1.87 9.02
N MET A 164 4.51 2.82 8.65
CA MET A 164 5.95 2.80 8.88
C MET A 164 6.44 4.11 9.45
N PHE A 165 7.45 4.00 10.30
CA PHE A 165 8.08 5.15 10.91
C PHE A 165 8.77 6.06 9.86
N PRO A 166 8.54 7.39 9.90
CA PRO A 166 9.04 8.29 8.85
C PRO A 166 10.56 8.36 8.74
N CYS A 167 11.06 8.58 7.51
CA CYS A 167 12.47 8.89 7.29
C CYS A 167 12.79 10.36 7.63
N ASN A 168 14.06 10.73 7.68
CA ASN A 168 14.51 12.10 7.92
C ASN A 168 13.92 13.11 6.92
N GLU A 169 13.82 12.78 5.63
CA GLU A 169 13.24 13.69 4.64
C GLU A 169 11.73 13.86 4.84
N CYS A 170 11.00 12.77 5.10
CA CYS A 170 9.57 12.86 5.44
C CYS A 170 9.34 13.63 6.73
N ALA A 171 10.17 13.42 7.75
CA ALA A 171 10.07 14.15 9.00
C ALA A 171 10.27 15.66 8.82
N LYS A 172 11.26 16.09 8.01
CA LYS A 172 11.43 17.52 7.65
C LYS A 172 10.15 18.08 7.03
N ILE A 173 9.57 17.35 6.06
CA ILE A 173 8.33 17.76 5.38
C ILE A 173 7.16 17.82 6.37
N ILE A 174 6.99 16.81 7.23
CA ILE A 174 5.93 16.76 8.25
C ILE A 174 6.04 17.93 9.22
N ILE A 175 7.25 18.27 9.67
CA ILE A 175 7.49 19.39 10.58
C ILE A 175 7.14 20.73 9.90
N GLN A 176 7.57 20.91 8.66
CA GLN A 176 7.29 22.12 7.88
C GLN A 176 5.80 22.25 7.54
N ALA A 177 5.14 21.13 7.23
CA ALA A 177 3.72 21.09 6.93
C ALA A 177 2.86 21.27 8.19
N TYR A 178 3.33 20.81 9.37
CA TYR A 178 2.56 20.78 10.61
C TYR A 178 3.43 21.13 11.83
N LEU A 179 3.44 22.41 12.20
CA LEU A 179 4.23 22.97 13.32
C LEU A 179 3.90 22.36 14.71
N ARG A 180 2.83 21.57 14.84
CA ARG A 180 2.49 20.73 16.00
C ARG A 180 1.77 19.47 15.52
N SER A 181 2.49 18.44 15.12
CA SER A 181 1.89 17.17 14.70
C SER A 181 2.15 16.05 15.71
N SER A 182 1.21 15.11 15.78
CA SER A 182 1.45 13.81 16.42
C SER A 182 1.49 12.74 15.35
N ILE A 183 2.48 11.86 15.44
CA ILE A 183 2.69 10.75 14.51
C ILE A 183 2.38 9.46 15.25
N LEU A 184 1.45 8.68 14.73
CA LEU A 184 1.18 7.34 15.23
C LEU A 184 1.74 6.35 14.22
N SER A 185 2.71 5.54 14.65
CA SER A 185 3.26 4.47 13.82
C SER A 185 3.15 3.14 14.55
N ARG A 186 2.84 2.07 13.82
CA ARG A 186 2.94 0.72 14.37
C ARG A 186 4.34 0.15 14.17
N LYS A 187 4.93 -0.46 15.20
CA LYS A 187 6.15 -1.27 15.10
C LYS A 187 5.83 -2.67 15.66
N GLY A 188 5.64 -3.64 14.77
CA GLY A 188 5.16 -4.97 15.15
C GLY A 188 3.70 -4.93 15.62
N SER A 189 3.41 -5.51 16.79
CA SER A 189 2.10 -5.48 17.46
C SER A 189 1.85 -4.21 18.28
N THR A 190 2.87 -3.37 18.49
CA THR A 190 2.76 -2.20 19.37
C THR A 190 2.55 -0.91 18.56
N THR A 191 1.52 -0.16 18.93
CA THR A 191 1.26 1.19 18.44
C THR A 191 2.14 2.18 19.21
N GLN A 192 3.02 2.90 18.52
CA GLN A 192 3.90 3.89 19.13
C GLN A 192 3.43 5.30 18.76
N LEU A 193 2.88 6.02 19.75
CA LEU A 193 2.54 7.44 19.62
C LEU A 193 3.79 8.27 19.84
N MET A 194 4.16 9.07 18.84
CA MET A 194 5.15 10.14 19.00
C MET A 194 4.46 11.48 18.87
N SER A 195 4.39 12.21 19.99
CA SER A 195 4.07 13.63 19.97
C SER A 195 5.31 14.39 19.52
N MET A 196 5.24 15.05 18.36
CA MET A 196 6.29 15.97 17.92
C MET A 196 5.98 17.35 18.47
N SER A 197 6.50 17.65 19.67
CA SER A 197 6.55 19.03 20.14
C SER A 197 7.67 19.78 19.38
N PRO A 198 7.43 21.02 18.91
CA PRO A 198 8.32 21.70 17.97
C PRO A 198 9.74 22.02 18.50
N LEU A 199 10.00 21.95 19.81
CA LEU A 199 11.24 22.49 20.39
C LEU A 199 12.20 21.46 21.04
N THR A 200 11.79 20.22 21.31
CA THR A 200 12.67 19.27 22.04
C THR A 200 12.69 17.85 21.47
N SER A 201 11.58 17.36 20.91
CA SER A 201 11.54 15.99 20.37
C SER A 201 12.04 15.88 18.93
N CYS A 202 11.79 16.86 18.07
CA CYS A 202 12.21 16.82 16.65
C CYS A 202 13.72 16.91 16.47
N TYR A 203 14.39 17.88 17.11
CA TYR A 203 15.84 18.02 17.02
C TYR A 203 16.55 16.82 17.65
N ARG A 204 16.11 16.39 18.85
CA ARG A 204 16.63 15.17 19.49
C ARG A 204 16.38 13.93 18.64
N TRP A 205 15.28 13.84 17.91
CA TRP A 205 15.01 12.75 16.98
C TRP A 205 15.90 12.78 15.73
N LEU A 206 16.02 13.94 15.05
CA LEU A 206 16.90 14.12 13.89
C LEU A 206 18.36 13.82 14.25
N VAL A 207 18.79 14.21 15.46
CA VAL A 207 20.16 14.04 15.96
C VAL A 207 20.42 12.64 16.54
N SER A 208 19.45 11.99 17.20
CA SER A 208 19.68 10.66 17.81
C SER A 208 19.75 9.52 16.80
N ARG A 209 19.17 9.70 15.61
CA ARG A 209 19.16 8.64 14.57
C ARG A 209 20.02 8.91 13.35
N SER A 210 20.64 10.08 13.23
CA SER A 210 21.65 10.35 12.19
C SER A 210 22.86 9.41 12.29
N GLY A 211 23.18 8.89 13.49
CA GLY A 211 24.27 7.92 13.71
C GLY A 211 23.91 6.44 13.52
N SER A 212 22.63 6.09 13.35
CA SER A 212 22.16 4.70 13.14
C SER A 212 21.55 4.48 11.74
N ILE A 213 21.83 5.41 10.83
CA ILE A 213 21.50 5.28 9.42
C ILE A 213 22.45 4.24 8.83
N SER A 214 21.99 2.99 8.74
CA SER A 214 22.47 2.14 7.65
C SER A 214 22.21 2.90 6.36
N PRO A 215 23.24 3.15 5.53
CA PRO A 215 22.98 3.63 4.17
C PRO A 215 22.10 2.55 3.54
N ARG A 216 20.88 2.95 3.14
CA ARG A 216 19.95 2.05 2.48
C ARG A 216 20.44 1.71 1.09
#